data_AF-A0A2J0LRR5-F1
#
_entry.id   AF-A0A2J0LRR5-F1
#
_cell.length_a   1.000
_cell.length_b   1.000
_cell.length_c   1.000
_cell.angle_alpha   90.00
_cell.angle_beta   90.00
_cell.angle_gamma   90.00
#
_symmetry.space_group_name_H-M   'P 1'
#
loop_
_entity.id
_entity.type
_entity.pdbx_description
1 polymer ?
#
loop_
_entity_poly.entity_id
_entity_poly.type
_entity_poly.pdbx_seq_one_letter_code
_entity_poly.pdbx_strand_id
1 'polypeptide(L)'
;MDKIKILLLIIASLIFIPMANASELSLHGFLQTNYSVRVNDDNPQGAKQGNLILGEERAQLKASFYPQKSKIGAFVKSDFYHDWVEEDWAFDFREGYLDLAEDKFGLRVGRQIYTWGVGDLLFINDT
;
A
#
# COMPACT_ATOMS: atom_id res chain seq x y z
N MET A 1 -1.01 -13.09 19.84
CA MET A 1 -1.83 -13.48 18.68
C MET A 1 -1.10 -14.61 17.97
N ASP A 2 -1.63 -15.84 18.07
CA ASP A 2 -0.87 -17.04 17.75
C ASP A 2 -0.58 -17.14 16.25
N LYS A 3 0.67 -17.45 15.88
CA LYS A 3 1.13 -17.60 14.49
C LYS A 3 0.24 -18.54 13.67
N ILE A 4 -0.40 -19.51 14.34
CA ILE A 4 -1.37 -20.47 13.79
C ILE A 4 -2.65 -19.77 13.29
N LYS A 5 -3.14 -18.76 14.00
CA LYS A 5 -4.35 -18.01 13.62
C LYS A 5 -4.10 -17.14 12.38
N ILE A 6 -2.91 -16.55 12.28
CA ILE A 6 -2.49 -15.77 11.10
C ILE A 6 -2.38 -16.69 9.88
N LEU A 7 -1.77 -17.87 10.04
CA LEU A 7 -1.66 -18.85 8.97
C LEU A 7 -3.03 -19.36 8.50
N LEU A 8 -3.95 -19.65 9.42
CA LEU A 8 -5.33 -20.04 9.10
C LEU A 8 -6.10 -18.92 8.37
N LEU A 9 -5.87 -17.66 8.73
CA LEU A 9 -6.49 -16.52 8.05
C LEU A 9 -5.98 -16.39 6.60
N ILE A 10 -4.68 -16.55 6.39
CA ILE A 10 -4.05 -16.53 5.06
C ILE A 10 -4.59 -17.69 4.21
N ILE A 11 -4.63 -18.91 4.76
CA ILE A 11 -5.16 -20.09 4.06
C ILE A 11 -6.65 -19.92 3.73
N ALA A 12 -7.46 -19.41 4.67
CA ALA A 12 -8.87 -19.13 4.42
C ALA A 12 -9.04 -18.08 3.31
N SER A 13 -8.21 -17.03 3.27
CA SER A 13 -8.24 -16.04 2.20
C SER A 13 -7.87 -16.62 0.84
N LEU A 14 -6.92 -17.57 0.78
CA LEU A 14 -6.52 -18.31 -0.43
C LEU A 14 -7.63 -19.25 -0.95
N ILE A 15 -8.43 -19.82 -0.05
CA ILE A 15 -9.55 -20.72 -0.42
C ILE A 15 -10.74 -19.95 -1.02
N PHE A 16 -10.86 -18.64 -0.79
CA PHE A 16 -11.88 -17.79 -1.44
C PHE A 16 -11.49 -17.26 -2.82
N ILE A 17 -10.23 -17.42 -3.24
CA ILE A 17 -9.72 -17.00 -4.55
C ILE A 17 -10.30 -17.79 -5.76
N PRO A 18 -10.69 -19.08 -5.70
CA PRO A 18 -11.02 -19.85 -6.90
C PRO A 18 -12.41 -19.54 -7.49
N MET A 19 -13.15 -18.57 -6.95
CA MET A 19 -14.39 -18.07 -7.57
C MET A 19 -14.18 -16.82 -8.45
N ALA A 20 -12.98 -16.25 -8.47
CA ALA A 20 -12.62 -15.17 -9.38
C ALA A 20 -11.98 -15.75 -10.65
N ASN A 21 -12.51 -15.42 -11.82
CA ASN A 21 -11.76 -15.61 -13.04
C ASN A 21 -10.51 -14.74 -12.95
N ALA A 22 -9.32 -15.29 -13.21
CA ALA A 22 -8.06 -14.55 -13.13
C ALA A 22 -8.03 -13.30 -14.03
N SER A 23 -8.92 -13.20 -15.03
CA SER A 23 -9.11 -12.02 -15.85
C SER A 23 -9.80 -10.84 -15.15
N GLU A 24 -10.54 -11.09 -14.06
CA GLU A 24 -11.34 -10.08 -13.34
C GLU A 24 -10.63 -9.55 -12.09
N LEU A 25 -9.64 -10.30 -11.59
CA LEU A 25 -8.74 -9.88 -10.52
C LEU A 25 -7.46 -9.29 -11.12
N SER A 26 -7.25 -8.00 -10.92
CA SER A 26 -6.03 -7.29 -11.30
C SER A 26 -5.14 -7.10 -10.07
N LEU A 27 -3.91 -7.59 -10.16
CA LEU A 27 -2.86 -7.42 -9.15
C LEU A 27 -1.73 -6.56 -9.73
N HIS A 28 -1.43 -5.46 -9.06
CA HIS A 28 -0.35 -4.55 -9.42
C HIS A 28 0.44 -4.14 -8.18
N GLY A 29 1.65 -3.63 -8.38
CA GLY A 29 2.48 -3.20 -7.29
C GLY A 29 3.83 -2.68 -7.77
N PHE A 30 4.67 -2.33 -6.81
CA PHE A 30 6.07 -2.02 -7.07
C PHE A 30 6.93 -2.45 -5.88
N LEU A 31 8.22 -2.61 -6.16
CA LEU A 31 9.28 -2.63 -5.18
C LEU A 31 10.19 -1.43 -5.45
N GLN A 32 10.55 -0.70 -4.42
CA GLN A 32 11.40 0.49 -4.51
C GLN A 32 12.45 0.44 -3.41
N THR A 33 13.66 0.87 -3.74
CA THR A 33 14.72 1.07 -2.76
C THR A 33 15.29 2.47 -2.93
N ASN A 34 15.46 3.20 -1.83
CA ASN A 34 15.98 4.56 -1.82
C ASN A 34 17.10 4.63 -0.78
N TYR A 35 18.29 5.06 -1.20
CA TYR A 35 19.43 5.24 -0.31
C TYR A 35 20.08 6.60 -0.53
N SER A 36 20.50 7.24 0.55
CA SER A 36 21.25 8.49 0.51
C SER A 36 22.28 8.51 1.61
N VAL A 37 23.52 8.83 1.23
CA VAL A 37 24.66 8.88 2.13
C VAL A 37 25.30 10.26 2.12
N ARG A 38 25.76 10.69 3.27
CA ARG A 38 26.55 11.89 3.47
C ARG A 38 27.99 11.64 3.00
N VAL A 39 28.53 12.56 2.22
CA VAL A 39 29.91 12.46 1.71
C VAL A 39 30.94 12.92 2.74
N ASN A 40 30.59 13.89 3.58
CA ASN A 40 31.46 14.38 4.66
C ASN A 40 31.06 13.73 5.99
N ASP A 41 32.03 13.49 6.86
CA ASP A 41 31.79 12.96 8.21
C ASP A 41 31.30 14.04 9.19
N ASP A 42 30.34 14.87 8.76
CA ASP A 42 29.75 15.98 9.52
C ASP A 42 28.34 15.67 10.04
N ASN A 43 28.20 14.53 10.71
CA ASN A 43 26.91 14.06 11.19
C ASN A 43 26.30 14.99 12.26
N PRO A 44 25.00 15.33 12.15
CA PRO A 44 24.33 16.13 13.17
C PRO A 44 24.26 15.37 14.49
N GLN A 45 24.18 16.12 15.60
CA GLN A 45 23.95 15.51 16.90
C GLN A 45 22.62 14.74 16.90
N GLY A 46 22.68 13.45 17.24
CA GLY A 46 21.52 12.55 17.22
C GLY A 46 21.35 11.71 15.96
N ALA A 47 22.28 11.76 15.00
CA ALA A 47 22.29 10.83 13.87
C ALA A 47 22.35 9.37 14.34
N LYS A 48 21.41 8.54 13.89
CA LYS A 48 21.29 7.14 14.32
C LYS A 48 22.22 6.19 13.57
N GLN A 49 22.37 6.38 12.26
CA GLN A 49 23.18 5.53 11.38
C GLN A 49 24.34 6.28 10.72
N GLY A 50 24.94 7.23 11.45
CA GLY A 50 26.08 8.01 10.96
C GLY A 50 25.78 8.69 9.62
N ASN A 51 26.59 8.40 8.60
CA ASN A 51 26.48 9.00 7.28
C ASN A 51 25.27 8.51 6.46
N LEU A 52 24.54 7.47 6.89
CA LEU A 52 23.32 7.05 6.21
C LEU A 52 22.18 8.01 6.58
N ILE A 53 21.73 8.80 5.61
CA ILE A 53 20.65 9.80 5.79
C ILE A 53 19.28 9.21 5.45
N LEU A 54 19.24 8.36 4.42
CA LEU A 54 18.05 7.64 4.00
C LEU A 54 18.47 6.23 3.61
N GLY A 55 17.72 5.25 4.09
CA GLY A 55 17.75 3.90 3.56
C GLY A 55 16.36 3.33 3.73
N GLU A 56 15.60 3.23 2.66
CA GLU A 56 14.24 2.68 2.70
C GLU A 56 14.08 1.62 1.61
N GLU A 57 13.48 0.50 2.00
CA GLU A 57 12.92 -0.46 1.05
C GLU A 57 11.41 -0.45 1.18
N ARG A 58 10.69 -0.39 0.06
CA ARG A 58 9.22 -0.30 0.05
C ARG A 58 8.63 -1.24 -0.98
N ALA A 59 7.66 -2.03 -0.54
CA ALA A 59 6.80 -2.84 -1.39
C ALA A 59 5.35 -2.35 -1.28
N GLN A 60 4.74 -2.01 -2.42
CA GLN A 60 3.32 -1.66 -2.51
C GLN A 60 2.58 -2.74 -3.28
N LEU A 61 1.44 -3.19 -2.74
CA LEU A 61 0.55 -4.13 -3.40
C LEU A 61 -0.84 -3.50 -3.57
N LYS A 62 -1.43 -3.72 -4.74
CA LYS A 62 -2.77 -3.29 -5.13
C LYS A 62 -3.50 -4.48 -5.74
N ALA A 63 -4.66 -4.79 -5.18
CA ALA A 63 -5.58 -5.75 -5.74
C ALA A 63 -6.89 -5.04 -6.09
N SER A 64 -7.40 -5.29 -7.28
CA SER A 64 -8.68 -4.77 -7.75
C SER A 64 -9.50 -5.88 -8.38
N PHE A 65 -10.78 -5.90 -8.07
CA PHE A 65 -11.72 -6.91 -8.57
C PHE A 65 -12.99 -6.22 -9.04
N TYR A 66 -13.19 -6.19 -10.35
CA TYR A 66 -14.35 -5.54 -10.99
C TYR A 66 -14.85 -6.40 -12.16
N PRO A 67 -15.65 -7.44 -11.88
CA PRO A 67 -16.21 -8.31 -12.91
C PRO A 67 -17.14 -7.55 -13.86
N GLN A 68 -17.03 -7.80 -15.17
CA GLN A 68 -17.81 -7.07 -16.19
C GLN A 68 -19.32 -7.25 -16.05
N LYS A 69 -19.79 -8.37 -15.48
CA LYS A 69 -21.21 -8.69 -15.28
C LYS A 69 -21.69 -8.48 -13.84
N SER A 70 -20.90 -7.82 -13.01
CA SER A 70 -21.20 -7.55 -11.61
C SER A 70 -21.39 -6.06 -11.39
N LYS A 71 -22.34 -5.72 -10.52
CA LYS A 71 -22.49 -4.36 -9.96
C LYS A 71 -21.58 -4.14 -8.75
N ILE A 72 -20.97 -5.20 -8.24
CA ILE A 72 -20.11 -5.20 -7.06
C ILE A 72 -18.64 -5.21 -7.49
N GLY A 73 -17.84 -4.35 -6.87
CA GLY A 73 -16.39 -4.33 -7.00
C GLY A 73 -15.68 -4.25 -5.66
N ALA A 74 -14.39 -4.55 -5.66
CA ALA A 74 -13.55 -4.48 -4.47
C ALA A 74 -12.16 -3.95 -4.83
N PHE A 75 -11.56 -3.20 -3.91
CA PHE A 75 -10.22 -2.67 -4.05
C PHE A 75 -9.48 -2.70 -2.72
N VAL A 76 -8.20 -3.08 -2.76
CA VAL A 76 -7.29 -3.05 -1.61
C VAL A 76 -5.92 -2.53 -2.06
N LYS A 77 -5.31 -1.68 -1.23
CA LYS A 77 -3.95 -1.17 -1.41
C LYS A 77 -3.23 -1.09 -0.08
N SER A 78 -2.02 -1.64 -0.03
CA SER A 78 -1.19 -1.63 1.17
C SER A 78 0.29 -1.43 0.83
N ASP A 79 1.00 -0.79 1.75
CA ASP A 79 2.45 -0.58 1.69
C ASP A 79 3.13 -1.31 2.84
N PHE A 80 4.29 -1.89 2.56
CA PHE A 80 5.23 -2.42 3.53
C PHE A 80 6.54 -1.69 3.30
N TYR A 81 7.17 -1.19 4.35
CA TYR A 81 8.46 -0.53 4.23
C TYR A 81 9.36 -0.83 5.43
N HIS A 82 10.65 -0.77 5.16
CA HIS A 82 11.71 -0.95 6.13
C HIS A 82 12.63 0.27 6.06
N ASP A 83 12.78 0.97 7.19
CA ASP A 83 13.70 2.09 7.33
C ASP A 83 14.99 1.60 8.00
N TRP A 84 16.09 1.70 7.27
CA TRP A 84 17.42 1.30 7.72
C TRP A 84 18.05 2.32 8.68
N VAL A 85 17.59 3.58 8.67
CA VAL A 85 18.07 4.64 9.59
C VAL A 85 17.43 4.47 10.98
N GLU A 86 16.13 4.17 11.00
CA GLU A 86 15.36 3.92 12.22
C GLU A 86 15.38 2.45 12.66
N GLU A 87 15.85 1.55 11.80
CA GLU A 87 15.84 0.09 11.98
C GLU A 87 14.45 -0.49 12.26
N ASP A 88 13.42 0.07 11.63
CA ASP A 88 12.03 -0.30 11.87
C ASP A 88 11.31 -0.81 10.62
N TRP A 89 10.31 -1.65 10.87
CA TRP A 89 9.39 -2.15 9.85
C TRP A 89 8.02 -1.54 10.08
N ALA A 90 7.42 -1.07 9.00
CA ALA A 90 6.09 -0.51 9.05
C ALA A 90 5.20 -1.05 7.93
N PHE A 91 3.92 -1.08 8.25
CA PHE A 91 2.86 -1.50 7.35
C PHE A 91 1.76 -0.44 7.37
N ASP A 92 1.36 0.02 6.19
CA ASP A 92 0.23 0.94 6.04
C ASP A 92 -0.82 0.34 5.11
N PHE A 93 -2.01 0.11 5.68
CA PHE A 93 -3.20 -0.26 4.92
C PHE A 93 -3.84 0.99 4.31
N ARG A 94 -3.42 1.37 3.11
CA ARG A 94 -3.75 2.67 2.51
C ARG A 94 -5.23 2.80 2.16
N GLU A 95 -5.76 1.82 1.44
CA GLU A 95 -7.12 1.82 0.92
C GLU A 95 -7.72 0.42 0.95
N GLY A 96 -9.02 0.35 1.20
CA GLY A 96 -9.77 -0.89 1.25
C GLY A 96 -11.26 -0.59 1.22
N TYR A 97 -11.91 -0.86 0.10
CA TYR A 97 -13.32 -0.54 -0.06
C TYR A 97 -14.05 -1.51 -0.99
N LEU A 98 -15.36 -1.57 -0.80
CA LEU A 98 -16.32 -2.26 -1.66
C LEU A 98 -17.15 -1.23 -2.41
N ASP A 99 -17.42 -1.52 -3.67
CA ASP A 99 -18.26 -0.74 -4.55
C ASP A 99 -19.55 -1.49 -4.87
N LEU A 100 -20.65 -0.75 -4.92
CA LEU A 100 -21.90 -1.15 -5.55
C LEU A 100 -22.31 -0.05 -6.54
N ALA A 101 -22.33 -0.37 -7.82
CA ALA A 101 -22.75 0.51 -8.90
C ALA A 101 -24.14 0.11 -9.42
N GLU A 102 -25.16 0.84 -9.01
CA GLU A 102 -26.52 0.74 -9.55
C GLU A 102 -26.79 1.85 -10.56
N ASP A 103 -27.81 1.68 -11.41
CA ASP A 103 -28.08 2.59 -12.53
C ASP A 103 -28.37 4.03 -12.09
N LYS A 104 -28.88 4.20 -10.86
CA LYS A 104 -29.28 5.50 -10.30
C LYS A 104 -28.38 6.00 -9.19
N PHE A 105 -27.56 5.13 -8.60
CA PHE A 105 -26.72 5.50 -7.47
C PHE A 105 -25.52 4.57 -7.36
N GLY A 106 -24.42 5.09 -6.83
CA GLY A 106 -23.28 4.30 -6.41
C GLY A 106 -23.16 4.33 -4.88
N LEU A 107 -22.69 3.23 -4.30
CA LEU A 107 -22.29 3.18 -2.91
C LEU A 107 -20.86 2.63 -2.82
N ARG A 108 -19.99 3.35 -2.12
CA ARG A 108 -18.64 2.89 -1.77
C ARG A 108 -18.48 2.90 -0.27
N VAL A 109 -18.08 1.77 0.30
CA VAL A 109 -17.90 1.59 1.76
C VAL A 109 -16.51 1.08 2.05
N GLY A 110 -15.80 1.75 2.95
CA GLY A 110 -14.46 1.35 3.40
C GLY A 110 -13.50 2.53 3.54
N ARG A 111 -12.22 2.23 3.76
CA ARG A 111 -11.13 3.22 3.84
C ARG A 111 -10.74 3.65 2.43
N GLN A 112 -10.80 4.94 2.18
CA GLN A 112 -10.67 5.55 0.86
C GLN A 112 -9.74 6.75 0.96
N ILE A 113 -8.93 6.99 -0.07
CA ILE A 113 -8.20 8.24 -0.20
C ILE A 113 -8.87 9.06 -1.29
N TYR A 114 -9.71 10.00 -0.88
CA TYR A 114 -10.31 10.97 -1.79
C TYR A 114 -9.37 12.16 -1.97
N THR A 115 -8.86 12.34 -3.18
CA THR A 115 -8.28 13.62 -3.58
C THR A 115 -9.41 14.48 -4.14
N TRP A 116 -9.60 15.65 -3.55
CA TRP A 116 -10.61 16.62 -3.97
C TRP A 116 -9.91 17.95 -4.26
N GLY A 117 -10.34 18.61 -5.33
CA GLY A 117 -9.72 19.82 -5.86
C GLY A 117 -8.96 19.59 -7.16
N VAL A 118 -8.92 20.61 -8.01
CA VAL A 118 -7.99 20.70 -9.14
C VAL A 118 -6.65 21.13 -8.54
N GLY A 119 -5.90 20.18 -7.99
CA GLY A 119 -4.58 20.49 -7.45
C GLY A 119 -3.70 20.96 -8.61
N ASP A 120 -3.18 22.19 -8.52
CA ASP A 120 -2.37 22.86 -9.55
C ASP A 120 -0.98 22.21 -9.74
N LEU A 121 -0.85 20.91 -9.46
CA LEU A 121 0.36 20.08 -9.54
C LEU A 121 1.60 20.69 -8.85
N LEU A 122 1.42 21.62 -7.90
CA LEU A 122 2.53 22.18 -7.13
C LEU A 122 2.95 21.19 -6.05
N PHE A 123 3.91 20.34 -6.39
CA PHE A 123 4.63 19.52 -5.43
C PHE A 123 5.74 20.37 -4.80
N ILE A 124 5.53 20.84 -3.58
CA ILE A 124 6.62 21.35 -2.74
C ILE A 124 7.22 20.12 -2.05
N ASN A 125 8.37 19.66 -2.55
CA ASN A 125 9.25 18.80 -1.78
C ASN A 125 10.12 19.70 -0.91
N ASP A 126 10.05 19.51 0.41
CA ASP A 126 11.11 19.97 1.30
C ASP A 126 12.30 19.02 1.10
N THR A 127 13.49 19.57 0.89
CA THR A 127 14.71 18.82 0.58
C THR A 127 15.61 18.78 1.80
#